data_AF-A0A971HXX1-F1
#
_entry.id   AF-A0A971HXX1-F1
#
_cell.length_a   1.000
_cell.length_b   1.000
_cell.length_c   1.000
_cell.angle_alpha   90.00
_cell.angle_beta   90.00
_cell.angle_gamma   90.00
#
_symmetry.space_group_name_H-M   'P 1'
#
loop_
_entity.id
_entity.type
_entity.pdbx_description
1 polymer ?
#
loop_
_entity_poly.entity_id
_entity_poly.type
_entity_poly.pdbx_seq_one_letter_code
_entity_poly.pdbx_strand_id
1 'polypeptide(L)'
;MTKFKKGQSGNPAGRPPGSGMGAKVRQAINARTDELIQAILDRAIAGDMQAAQLLLDRICPKLKSESLIPALNIPANTKKSDLTMVLLAKVLDGSVSIDQTKEILGLVATRDNALRNENPFGFDFELQEIELPAIDVD
;
A
#
# COMPACT_ATOMS: atom_id res chain seq x y z
N MET A 1 -7.39 4.81 -33.50
CA MET A 1 -6.07 4.60 -32.88
C MET A 1 -6.07 3.23 -32.22
N THR A 2 -5.24 2.30 -32.69
CA THR A 2 -5.22 0.91 -32.21
C THR A 2 -4.63 0.85 -30.79
N LYS A 3 -5.42 0.32 -29.85
CA LYS A 3 -5.07 0.22 -28.43
C LYS A 3 -4.08 -0.94 -28.25
N PHE A 4 -2.87 -0.67 -27.75
CA PHE A 4 -1.88 -1.72 -27.46
C PHE A 4 -2.47 -2.76 -26.49
N LYS A 5 -2.33 -4.07 -26.81
CA LYS A 5 -2.73 -5.16 -25.92
C LYS A 5 -1.79 -5.21 -24.71
N LYS A 6 -2.36 -5.20 -23.49
CA LYS A 6 -1.58 -5.42 -22.26
C LYS A 6 -0.82 -6.74 -22.36
N GLY A 7 0.48 -6.71 -22.09
CA GLY A 7 1.37 -7.88 -22.10
C GLY A 7 2.03 -8.20 -23.45
N GLN A 8 1.70 -7.48 -24.53
CA GLN A 8 2.34 -7.67 -25.82
C GLN A 8 3.16 -6.41 -26.15
N SER A 9 4.49 -6.55 -26.12
CA SER A 9 5.40 -5.48 -26.55
C SER A 9 5.07 -5.10 -27.99
N GLY A 10 4.81 -3.81 -28.24
CA GLY A 10 4.57 -3.28 -29.58
C GLY A 10 5.82 -3.25 -30.47
N ASN A 11 7.00 -3.51 -29.89
CA ASN A 11 8.25 -3.64 -30.61
C ASN A 11 8.69 -5.12 -30.66
N PRO A 12 8.56 -5.81 -31.81
CA PRO A 12 9.00 -7.20 -31.99
C PRO A 12 10.54 -7.35 -31.96
N ALA A 13 11.30 -6.26 -32.15
CA ALA A 13 12.75 -6.21 -31.96
C ALA A 13 13.15 -5.79 -30.53
N GLY A 14 12.18 -5.61 -29.63
CA GLY A 14 12.43 -5.32 -28.22
C GLY A 14 13.07 -6.51 -27.48
N ARG A 15 13.77 -6.23 -26.37
CA ARG A 15 14.42 -7.27 -25.57
C ARG A 15 13.37 -8.25 -25.03
N PRO A 16 13.45 -9.56 -25.36
CA PRO A 16 12.42 -10.51 -24.97
C PRO A 16 12.31 -10.63 -23.44
N PRO A 17 11.10 -10.83 -22.89
CA PRO A 17 10.89 -10.98 -21.45
C PRO A 17 11.74 -12.15 -20.93
N GLY A 18 12.48 -11.92 -19.85
CA GLY A 18 13.35 -12.95 -19.26
C GLY A 18 14.71 -13.16 -19.94
N SER A 19 15.06 -12.43 -21.00
CA SER A 19 16.39 -12.50 -21.65
C SER A 19 17.44 -11.55 -21.02
N GLY A 20 17.09 -10.94 -19.89
CA GLY A 20 17.97 -10.06 -19.11
C GLY A 20 19.14 -10.83 -18.50
N MET A 21 20.30 -10.18 -18.36
CA MET A 21 21.41 -10.73 -17.56
C MET A 21 20.93 -11.13 -16.15
N GLY A 22 20.02 -10.34 -15.57
CA GLY A 22 19.40 -10.64 -14.27
C GLY A 22 18.56 -11.93 -14.24
N ALA A 23 18.02 -12.41 -15.36
CA ALA A 23 17.31 -13.69 -15.38
C ALA A 23 18.28 -14.87 -15.31
N LYS A 24 19.40 -14.79 -16.04
CA LYS A 24 20.47 -15.80 -15.97
C LYS A 24 21.10 -15.84 -14.59
N VAL A 25 21.39 -14.68 -13.99
CA VAL A 25 21.91 -14.57 -12.62
C VAL A 25 20.94 -15.19 -11.61
N ARG A 26 19.63 -14.87 -11.70
CA ARG A 26 18.62 -15.48 -10.82
C ARG A 26 18.54 -17.00 -10.95
N GLN A 27 18.59 -17.53 -12.17
CA GLN A 27 18.62 -18.97 -12.40
C GLN A 27 19.87 -19.63 -11.81
N ALA A 28 21.04 -19.01 -11.98
CA ALA A 28 22.29 -19.51 -11.41
C ALA A 28 22.28 -19.53 -9.88
N ILE A 29 21.72 -18.49 -9.25
CA ILE A 29 21.57 -18.42 -7.78
C ILE A 29 20.59 -19.49 -7.30
N ASN A 30 19.43 -19.64 -7.95
CA ASN A 30 18.43 -20.65 -7.58
C ASN A 30 18.98 -22.07 -7.67
N ALA A 31 19.82 -22.36 -8.67
CA ALA A 31 20.43 -23.68 -8.84
C ALA A 31 21.45 -24.03 -7.73
N ARG A 32 21.99 -23.05 -7.01
CA ARG A 32 23.04 -23.22 -5.99
C ARG A 32 22.68 -22.57 -4.66
N THR A 33 21.39 -22.47 -4.37
CA THR A 33 20.92 -21.74 -3.18
C THR A 33 21.45 -22.36 -1.90
N ASP A 34 21.46 -23.69 -1.79
CA ASP A 34 21.92 -24.38 -0.58
C ASP A 34 23.44 -24.19 -0.35
N GLU A 35 24.25 -24.33 -1.40
CA GLU A 35 25.70 -24.06 -1.35
C GLU A 35 26.00 -22.62 -0.94
N LEU A 36 25.23 -21.66 -1.47
CA LEU A 36 25.39 -20.24 -1.19
C LEU A 36 25.01 -19.91 0.26
N ILE A 37 23.96 -20.53 0.81
CA ILE A 37 23.58 -20.36 2.22
C ILE A 37 24.68 -20.87 3.14
N GLN A 38 25.22 -22.06 2.88
CA GLN A 38 26.33 -22.63 3.67
C GLN A 38 27.57 -21.74 3.64
N ALA A 39 27.96 -21.26 2.46
CA ALA A 39 29.11 -20.35 2.34
C ALA A 39 28.91 -19.03 3.12
N ILE A 40 27.69 -18.49 3.16
CA ILE A 40 27.38 -17.28 3.94
C ILE A 40 27.42 -17.58 5.44
N LEU A 41 26.90 -18.74 5.87
CA LEU A 41 26.96 -19.19 7.27
C LEU A 41 28.40 -19.33 7.75
N ASP A 42 29.25 -20.01 6.98
CA ASP A 42 30.66 -20.22 7.34
C ASP A 42 31.40 -18.88 7.51
N ARG A 43 31.14 -17.92 6.61
CA ARG A 43 31.72 -16.57 6.70
C ARG A 43 31.18 -15.77 7.89
N ALA A 44 29.90 -15.90 8.19
CA ALA A 44 29.31 -15.26 9.37
C ALA A 44 29.92 -15.81 10.67
N ILE A 45 30.09 -17.14 10.76
CA ILE A 45 30.74 -17.80 11.91
C ILE A 45 32.22 -17.42 12.00
N ALA A 46 32.90 -17.24 10.86
CA ALA A 46 34.29 -16.78 10.80
C ALA A 46 34.47 -15.29 11.17
N GLY A 47 33.38 -14.55 11.42
CA GLY A 47 33.44 -13.16 11.90
C GLY A 47 33.18 -12.08 10.84
N ASP A 48 32.70 -12.44 9.64
CA ASP A 48 32.22 -11.45 8.67
C ASP A 48 30.89 -10.85 9.15
N MET A 49 30.97 -9.64 9.70
CA MET A 49 29.82 -8.92 10.25
C MET A 49 28.75 -8.62 9.19
N GLN A 50 29.12 -8.46 7.91
CA GLN A 50 28.15 -8.22 6.84
C GLN A 50 27.33 -9.47 6.53
N ALA A 51 27.99 -10.64 6.50
CA ALA A 51 27.31 -11.92 6.32
C ALA A 51 26.36 -12.22 7.50
N ALA A 52 26.80 -11.94 8.72
CA ALA A 52 25.98 -12.09 9.92
C ALA A 52 24.75 -11.16 9.89
N GLN A 53 24.92 -9.89 9.53
CA GLN A 53 23.82 -8.94 9.42
C GLN A 53 22.79 -9.36 8.36
N LEU A 54 23.24 -9.86 7.21
CA LEU A 54 22.36 -10.36 6.14
C LEU A 54 21.49 -11.52 6.61
N LEU A 55 22.07 -12.45 7.38
CA LEU A 55 21.33 -13.58 7.97
C LEU A 55 20.35 -13.12 9.06
N LEU A 56 20.80 -12.23 9.95
CA LEU A 56 19.96 -11.69 11.03
C LEU A 56 18.77 -10.89 10.48
N ASP A 57 18.94 -10.07 9.45
CA ASP A 57 17.85 -9.33 8.81
C ASP A 57 16.78 -10.26 8.19
N ARG A 58 17.14 -11.52 7.89
CA ARG A 58 16.21 -12.50 7.32
C ARG A 58 15.47 -13.32 8.38
N ILE A 59 16.13 -13.61 9.50
CA ILE A 59 15.59 -14.42 10.61
C ILE A 59 14.82 -13.55 11.60
N CYS A 60 15.38 -12.40 11.97
CA CYS A 60 14.76 -11.47 12.89
C CYS A 60 13.87 -10.50 12.10
N PRO A 61 12.53 -10.54 12.27
CA PRO A 61 11.68 -9.53 11.68
C PRO A 61 12.11 -8.16 12.21
N LYS A 62 12.29 -7.19 11.30
CA LYS A 62 12.57 -5.81 11.71
C LYS A 62 11.43 -5.37 12.62
N LEU A 63 11.77 -5.04 13.86
CA LEU A 63 10.82 -4.57 14.85
C LEU A 63 10.15 -3.33 14.27
N LYS A 64 8.90 -3.49 13.84
CA LYS A 64 8.06 -2.35 13.49
C LYS A 64 7.66 -1.70 14.80
N SER A 65 7.57 -0.38 14.81
CA SER A 65 6.95 0.35 15.91
C SER A 65 5.51 -0.14 16.06
N GLU A 66 5.27 -1.02 17.03
CA GLU A 66 3.92 -1.35 17.47
C GLU A 66 3.43 -0.16 18.28
N SER A 67 2.76 0.77 17.59
CA SER A 67 2.07 1.86 18.27
C SER A 67 0.76 1.27 18.79
N LEU A 68 0.71 1.00 20.10
CA LEU A 68 -0.51 0.66 20.84
C LEU A 68 -1.62 1.58 20.33
N ILE A 69 -2.73 1.04 19.82
CA ILE A 69 -3.82 1.85 19.29
C ILE A 69 -4.46 2.53 20.50
N PRO A 70 -4.20 3.83 20.76
CA PRO A 70 -4.94 4.52 21.78
C PRO A 70 -6.37 4.66 21.26
N ALA A 71 -7.35 4.65 22.16
CA ALA A 71 -8.75 4.86 21.78
C ALA A 71 -8.86 6.22 21.05
N LEU A 72 -8.94 6.18 19.72
CA LEU A 72 -8.99 7.35 18.88
C LEU A 72 -10.39 7.94 18.97
N ASN A 73 -10.60 8.81 19.95
CA ASN A 73 -11.87 9.47 20.15
C ASN A 73 -11.99 10.68 19.21
N ILE A 74 -12.46 10.43 18.00
CA ILE A 74 -12.83 11.47 17.03
C ILE A 74 -14.31 11.80 17.25
N PRO A 75 -14.68 13.09 17.40
CA PRO A 75 -16.09 13.46 17.54
C PRO A 75 -16.88 13.02 16.31
N ALA A 76 -18.05 12.38 16.53
CA ALA A 76 -18.82 11.72 15.49
C ALA A 76 -19.26 12.61 14.32
N ASN A 77 -19.29 13.94 14.51
CA ASN A 77 -19.71 14.91 13.50
C ASN A 77 -18.52 15.62 12.81
N THR A 78 -17.32 15.01 12.83
CA THR A 78 -16.14 15.61 12.19
C THR A 78 -16.28 15.55 10.67
N LYS A 79 -16.34 16.72 10.03
CA LYS A 79 -16.32 16.81 8.56
C LYS A 79 -14.97 16.32 8.03
N LYS A 80 -14.98 15.74 6.82
CA LYS A 80 -13.76 15.23 6.16
C LYS A 80 -12.66 16.29 6.04
N SER A 81 -13.04 17.55 5.79
CA SER A 81 -12.12 18.69 5.69
C SER A 81 -11.35 18.95 6.99
N ASP A 82 -11.97 18.66 8.12
CA ASP A 82 -11.50 19.07 9.45
C ASP A 82 -10.74 17.92 10.15
N LEU A 83 -10.84 16.69 9.61
CA LEU A 83 -10.20 15.49 10.12
C LEU A 83 -8.69 15.69 10.33
N THR A 84 -8.01 16.31 9.36
CA THR A 84 -6.56 16.57 9.43
C THR A 84 -6.22 17.45 10.62
N MET A 85 -7.00 18.49 10.88
CA MET A 85 -6.78 19.41 12.01
C MET A 85 -7.04 18.72 13.35
N VAL A 86 -8.08 17.88 13.43
CA VAL A 86 -8.39 17.08 14.63
C VAL A 86 -7.27 16.09 14.93
N LEU A 87 -6.75 15.38 13.91
CA LEU A 87 -5.65 14.44 14.07
C LEU A 87 -4.36 15.16 14.48
N LEU A 88 -4.04 16.32 13.89
CA LEU A 88 -2.89 17.12 14.29
C LEU A 88 -2.99 17.57 15.76
N ALA A 89 -4.16 18.00 16.21
CA ALA A 89 -4.39 18.34 17.61
C ALA A 89 -4.13 17.14 18.54
N LYS A 90 -4.55 15.93 18.15
CA LYS A 90 -4.31 14.69 18.91
C LYS A 90 -2.85 14.24 18.92
N VAL A 91 -2.10 14.53 17.85
CA VAL A 91 -0.65 14.31 17.81
C VAL A 91 0.07 15.27 18.76
N LEU A 92 -0.33 16.55 18.78
CA LEU A 92 0.26 17.55 19.69
C LEU A 92 -0.03 17.25 21.16
N ASP A 93 -1.20 16.69 21.46
CA ASP A 93 -1.60 16.21 22.78
C ASP A 93 -0.87 14.90 23.21
N GLY A 94 -0.08 14.30 22.31
CA GLY A 94 0.63 13.05 22.57
C GLY A 94 -0.28 11.81 22.65
N SER A 95 -1.58 11.98 22.41
CA SER A 95 -2.57 10.92 22.40
C SER A 95 -2.36 9.92 21.24
N VAL A 96 -1.76 10.34 20.12
CA VAL A 96 -1.57 9.52 18.90
C VAL A 96 -0.19 9.77 18.32
N SER A 97 0.47 8.73 17.79
CA SER A 97 1.78 8.89 17.15
C SER A 97 1.67 9.46 15.73
N ILE A 98 2.75 10.08 15.25
CA ILE A 98 2.83 10.61 13.88
C ILE A 98 2.65 9.49 12.85
N ASP A 99 3.19 8.30 13.13
CA ASP A 99 3.10 7.16 12.22
C ASP A 99 1.67 6.61 12.13
N GLN A 100 0.96 6.50 13.26
CA GLN A 100 -0.47 6.16 13.27
C GLN A 100 -1.30 7.16 12.47
N THR A 101 -1.00 8.46 12.60
CA THR A 101 -1.74 9.51 11.89
C THR A 101 -1.54 9.42 10.37
N LYS A 102 -0.33 9.11 9.92
CA LYS A 102 -0.03 8.86 8.50
C LYS A 102 -0.78 7.64 7.97
N GLU A 103 -0.83 6.56 8.75
CA GLU A 103 -1.55 5.34 8.38
C GLU A 103 -3.06 5.60 8.21
N ILE A 104 -3.68 6.29 9.18
CA ILE A 104 -5.10 6.66 9.12
C ILE A 104 -5.39 7.54 7.90
N LEU A 105 -4.57 8.57 7.67
CA LEU A 105 -4.75 9.46 6.52
C LEU A 105 -4.57 8.71 5.18
N GLY A 106 -3.66 7.74 5.13
CA GLY A 106 -3.49 6.85 3.98
C GLY A 106 -4.71 5.95 3.71
N LEU A 107 -5.35 5.44 4.77
CA LEU A 107 -6.59 4.67 4.64
C LEU A 107 -7.75 5.55 4.14
N VAL A 108 -7.89 6.78 4.65
CA VAL A 108 -8.90 7.74 4.18
C VAL A 108 -8.69 8.10 2.71
N ALA A 109 -7.44 8.36 2.30
CA ALA A 109 -7.12 8.65 0.91
C ALA A 109 -7.42 7.48 -0.02
N THR A 110 -7.13 6.24 0.42
CA THR A 110 -7.46 5.02 -0.33
C THR A 110 -8.97 4.89 -0.53
N ARG A 111 -9.76 5.11 0.53
CA ARG A 111 -11.23 5.09 0.47
C ARG A 111 -11.77 6.18 -0.46
N ASP A 112 -11.27 7.41 -0.37
CA ASP A 112 -11.72 8.53 -1.20
C ASP A 112 -11.36 8.31 -2.68
N ASN A 113 -10.21 7.72 -2.97
CA ASN A 113 -9.85 7.31 -4.33
C ASN A 113 -10.75 6.19 -4.86
N ALA A 114 -11.16 5.24 -4.01
CA ALA A 114 -12.12 4.20 -4.40
C ALA A 114 -13.49 4.81 -4.75
N LEU A 115 -14.00 5.73 -3.92
CA LEU A 115 -15.26 6.43 -4.20
C LEU A 115 -15.20 7.27 -5.48
N ARG A 116 -14.07 7.93 -5.74
CA ARG A 116 -13.86 8.66 -7.01
C ARG A 116 -13.83 7.73 -8.22
N ASN A 117 -13.30 6.52 -8.08
CA ASN A 117 -13.31 5.55 -9.18
C ASN A 117 -14.71 4.98 -9.44
N GLU A 118 -15.52 4.81 -8.40
CA GLU A 118 -16.92 4.35 -8.51
C GLU A 118 -17.86 5.45 -9.02
N ASN A 119 -17.64 6.70 -8.61
CA ASN A 119 -18.38 7.88 -9.07
C ASN A 119 -17.41 8.95 -9.62
N PRO A 120 -16.94 8.81 -10.88
CA PRO A 120 -15.91 9.68 -11.46
C PRO A 120 -16.34 11.14 -11.62
N PHE A 121 -17.64 11.43 -11.52
CA PHE A 121 -18.20 12.77 -11.68
C PHE A 121 -18.80 13.35 -10.38
N GLY A 122 -18.82 12.59 -9.28
CA GLY A 122 -19.19 13.10 -7.96
C GLY A 122 -20.63 13.56 -7.81
N PHE A 123 -21.56 13.02 -8.61
CA PHE A 123 -22.98 13.32 -8.45
C PHE A 123 -23.60 12.37 -7.43
N ASP A 124 -23.94 12.89 -6.26
CA ASP A 124 -24.82 12.22 -5.31
C ASP A 124 -26.26 12.44 -5.80
N PHE A 125 -26.83 11.47 -6.51
CA PHE A 125 -28.28 11.46 -6.79
C PHE A 125 -29.00 11.08 -5.49
N GLU A 126 -29.26 12.07 -4.63
CA GLU A 126 -30.32 11.93 -3.65
C GLU A 126 -31.64 11.85 -4.43
N LEU A 127 -32.15 10.62 -4.61
CA LEU A 127 -33.51 10.41 -5.08
C LEU A 127 -34.46 10.94 -4.00
N GLN A 128 -34.79 12.22 -4.06
CA GLN A 128 -36.01 12.70 -3.40
C GLN A 128 -37.18 12.03 -4.12
N GLU A 129 -37.93 11.20 -3.39
CA GLU A 129 -39.22 10.71 -3.86
C GLU A 129 -40.09 11.92 -4.21
N ILE A 130 -40.23 12.18 -5.51
CA ILE A 130 -41.18 13.17 -6.00
C ILE A 130 -42.54 12.50 -5.88
N GLU A 131 -43.28 12.89 -4.85
CA GLU A 131 -44.69 12.54 -4.69
C GLU A 131 -45.46 13.17 -5.86
N LEU A 132 -45.76 12.37 -6.89
CA LEU A 132 -46.56 12.79 -8.03
C LEU A 132 -47.97 13.12 -7.53
N PRO A 133 -48.50 14.34 -7.72
CA PRO A 133 -49.87 14.65 -7.34
C PRO A 133 -50.81 13.78 -8.18
N ALA A 134 -51.76 13.13 -7.51
CA ALA A 134 -52.80 12.33 -8.15
C ALA A 134 -53.52 13.19 -9.18
N ILE A 135 -53.45 12.78 -10.44
CA ILE A 135 -54.24 13.37 -11.51
C ILE A 135 -55.65 12.78 -11.35
N ASP A 136 -56.56 13.54 -10.76
CA ASP A 136 -57.99 13.24 -10.83
C ASP A 136 -58.41 13.31 -12.30
N VAL A 137 -58.81 12.17 -12.85
CA VAL A 137 -59.46 12.05 -14.15
C VAL A 137 -60.93 11.81 -13.87
N ASP A 138 -61.73 12.87 -14.01
CA ASP A 138 -63.20 12.78 -14.16
C ASP A 138 -63.58 12.15 -15.51
#